data_AF-A0LIM8-F1
#
_entry.id   AF-A0LIM8-F1
#
_cell.length_a   1.000
_cell.length_b   1.000
_cell.length_c   1.000
_cell.angle_alpha   90.00
_cell.angle_beta   90.00
_cell.angle_gamma   90.00
#
_symmetry.space_group_name_H-M   'P 1'
#
loop_
_entity.id
_entity.type
_entity.pdbx_description
1 polymer ?
#
loop_
_entity_poly.entity_id
_entity_poly.type
_entity_poly.pdbx_seq_one_letter_code
_entity_poly.pdbx_strand_id
1 'polypeptide(L)'
;MQRLQHSNTKGRPIMIRLPRGFKSLLVVSFLSLTVLCLAGTAHATWYWTHGHSGHVQDPSTVTTAVPRATGLEISMYDSTAWVHYAVPTVGDTTQGAKKIRVRFNIVGGMDSRISAVKVYNGNELINTFTVNWHTPGWQTMTLDLGAIRLFPYGMGISLQLSAGPDSLTDSIIIGGAGANFVAK
;
A
#
# COMPACT_ATOMS: atom_id res chain seq x y z
N MET A 1 -12.17 -57.26 73.33
CA MET A 1 -12.08 -56.05 72.49
C MET A 1 -10.97 -56.28 71.45
N GLN A 2 -11.34 -56.59 70.21
CA GLN A 2 -10.41 -56.83 69.08
C GLN A 2 -10.14 -55.51 68.35
N ARG A 3 -8.87 -55.17 68.15
CA ARG A 3 -8.41 -53.94 67.49
C ARG A 3 -8.25 -54.22 65.98
N LEU A 4 -9.08 -53.59 65.15
CA LEU A 4 -8.98 -53.61 63.69
C LEU A 4 -7.67 -52.92 63.25
N GLN A 5 -6.83 -53.62 62.48
CA GLN A 5 -5.68 -53.01 61.80
C GLN A 5 -6.12 -52.45 60.44
N HIS A 6 -5.96 -51.14 60.26
CA HIS A 6 -6.09 -50.47 58.97
C HIS A 6 -4.77 -50.61 58.18
N SER A 7 -4.82 -51.36 57.08
CA SER A 7 -3.76 -51.50 56.09
C SER A 7 -3.59 -50.18 55.32
N ASN A 8 -2.47 -49.51 55.54
CA ASN A 8 -2.09 -48.27 54.87
C ASN A 8 -1.32 -48.59 53.58
N THR A 9 -2.03 -48.77 52.46
CA THR A 9 -1.40 -48.93 51.14
C THR A 9 -0.91 -47.58 50.66
N LYS A 10 0.38 -47.29 50.95
CA LYS A 10 1.11 -46.16 50.38
C LYS A 10 1.20 -46.30 48.85
N GLY A 11 0.32 -45.59 48.13
CA GLY A 11 0.46 -45.41 46.68
C GLY A 11 1.78 -44.68 46.38
N ARG A 12 2.69 -45.33 45.65
CA ARG A 12 3.89 -44.66 45.13
C ARG A 12 3.50 -43.82 43.92
N PRO A 13 3.93 -42.55 43.84
CA PRO A 13 3.64 -41.70 42.68
C PRO A 13 4.34 -42.26 41.44
N ILE A 14 3.57 -42.53 40.39
CA ILE A 14 4.07 -42.95 39.08
C ILE A 14 4.73 -41.73 38.44
N MET A 15 6.07 -41.71 38.45
CA MET A 15 6.85 -40.65 37.82
C MET A 15 6.95 -40.94 36.32
N ILE A 16 6.10 -40.30 35.53
CA ILE A 16 6.11 -40.40 34.06
C ILE A 16 7.39 -39.71 33.55
N ARG A 17 8.39 -40.50 33.14
CA ARG A 17 9.58 -39.99 32.46
C ARG A 17 9.25 -39.69 31.02
N LEU A 18 9.09 -38.42 30.70
CA LEU A 18 8.95 -37.95 29.32
C LEU A 18 10.19 -38.33 28.49
N PRO A 19 10.00 -38.92 27.29
CA PRO A 19 11.11 -39.31 26.42
C PRO A 19 11.96 -38.11 26.04
N ARG A 20 13.28 -38.31 25.92
CA ARG A 20 14.25 -37.22 25.69
C ARG A 20 13.90 -36.32 24.50
N GLY A 21 13.31 -36.87 23.43
CA GLY A 21 12.87 -36.11 22.26
C GLY A 21 11.69 -35.15 22.51
N PHE A 22 10.84 -35.42 23.51
CA PHE A 22 9.68 -34.57 23.83
C PHE A 22 10.10 -33.23 24.41
N LYS A 23 11.20 -33.20 25.18
CA LYS A 23 11.76 -31.96 25.75
C LYS A 23 12.32 -31.05 24.66
N SER A 24 13.02 -31.62 23.68
CA SER A 24 13.55 -30.86 22.54
C SER A 24 12.43 -30.27 21.68
N LEU A 25 11.35 -31.03 21.45
CA LEU A 25 10.20 -30.54 20.69
C LEU A 25 9.51 -29.36 21.40
N LEU A 26 9.34 -29.45 22.72
CA LEU A 26 8.74 -28.38 23.53
C LEU A 26 9.56 -27.09 23.47
N VAL A 27 10.88 -27.18 23.54
CA VAL A 27 11.78 -26.02 23.46
C VAL A 27 11.70 -25.37 22.07
N VAL A 28 11.75 -26.16 20.99
CA VAL A 28 11.64 -25.63 19.62
C VAL A 28 10.27 -24.98 19.38
N SER A 29 9.19 -25.58 19.85
CA SER A 29 7.85 -24.99 19.76
C SER A 29 7.73 -23.68 20.54
N PHE A 30 8.30 -23.61 21.75
CA PHE A 30 8.34 -22.37 22.53
C PHE A 30 9.15 -21.28 21.86
N LEU A 31 10.34 -21.60 21.32
CA LEU A 31 11.15 -20.64 20.57
C LEU A 31 10.42 -20.13 19.33
N SER A 32 9.78 -21.02 18.58
CA SER A 32 9.02 -20.66 17.37
C SER A 32 7.84 -19.75 17.69
N LEU A 33 7.10 -20.07 18.76
CA LEU A 33 5.98 -19.25 19.23
C LEU A 33 6.47 -17.88 19.72
N THR A 34 7.60 -17.82 20.42
CA THR A 34 8.17 -16.56 20.91
C THR A 34 8.62 -15.67 19.76
N VAL A 35 9.24 -16.24 18.71
CA VAL A 35 9.59 -15.51 17.50
C VAL A 35 8.35 -15.01 16.76
N LEU A 36 7.27 -15.81 16.67
CA LEU A 36 6.00 -15.34 16.11
C LEU A 36 5.34 -14.24 16.93
N CYS A 37 5.39 -14.32 18.26
CA CYS A 37 4.80 -13.31 19.15
C CYS A 37 5.61 -12.02 19.20
N LEU A 38 6.92 -12.07 18.97
CA LEU A 38 7.81 -10.91 18.90
C LEU A 38 7.93 -10.32 17.49
N ALA A 39 7.51 -11.07 16.46
CA ALA A 39 7.25 -10.52 15.14
C ALA A 39 6.00 -9.64 15.22
N GLY A 40 6.18 -8.42 15.77
CA GLY A 40 5.14 -7.40 15.77
C GLY A 40 4.55 -7.27 14.37
N THR A 41 3.26 -6.97 14.29
CA THR A 41 2.62 -6.71 13.00
C THR A 41 3.37 -5.54 12.36
N ALA A 42 4.12 -5.82 11.29
CA ALA A 42 4.63 -4.78 10.40
C ALA A 42 3.42 -4.15 9.71
N HIS A 43 2.72 -3.29 10.43
CA HIS A 43 1.46 -2.70 10.00
C HIS A 43 1.80 -1.67 8.93
N ALA A 44 1.67 -2.09 7.68
CA ALA A 44 1.92 -1.23 6.54
C ALA A 44 0.72 -0.28 6.40
N THR A 45 0.90 0.99 6.74
CA THR A 45 -0.19 1.97 6.73
C THR A 45 -0.28 2.63 5.35
N TRP A 46 -1.49 2.70 4.79
CA TRP A 46 -1.75 3.41 3.55
C TRP A 46 -2.29 4.80 3.83
N TYR A 47 -1.60 5.81 3.33
CA TYR A 47 -2.05 7.19 3.33
C TYR A 47 -2.52 7.56 1.94
N TRP A 48 -3.63 8.29 1.86
CA TRP A 48 -4.29 8.63 0.60
C TRP A 48 -4.59 10.11 0.51
N THR A 49 -4.43 10.62 -0.71
CA THR A 49 -4.97 11.91 -1.14
C THR A 49 -6.15 11.64 -2.04
N HIS A 50 -7.28 12.26 -1.71
CA HIS A 50 -8.47 12.17 -2.53
C HIS A 50 -8.25 12.79 -3.91
N GLY A 51 -8.88 12.19 -4.91
CA GLY A 51 -8.73 12.54 -6.31
C GLY A 51 -9.01 14.01 -6.65
N HIS A 52 -10.02 14.60 -6.01
CA HIS A 52 -10.40 16.01 -6.22
C HIS A 52 -9.38 17.02 -5.67
N SER A 53 -8.34 16.57 -4.97
CA SER A 53 -7.22 17.41 -4.52
C SER A 53 -6.07 17.46 -5.54
N GLY A 54 -6.26 16.90 -6.73
CA GLY A 54 -5.27 16.92 -7.81
C GLY A 54 -5.09 18.31 -8.39
N HIS A 55 -3.85 18.63 -8.78
CA HIS A 55 -3.50 19.88 -9.45
C HIS A 55 -3.01 19.59 -10.87
N VAL A 56 -3.64 20.17 -11.89
CA VAL A 56 -3.20 20.08 -13.29
C VAL A 56 -2.07 21.09 -13.52
N GLN A 57 -0.91 20.62 -14.00
CA GLN A 57 0.30 21.46 -14.15
C GLN A 57 0.09 22.63 -15.12
N ASP A 58 -0.50 22.32 -16.27
CA ASP A 58 -0.79 23.27 -17.33
C ASP A 58 -2.25 23.11 -17.75
N PRO A 59 -3.15 23.94 -17.22
CA PRO A 59 -4.57 23.87 -17.54
C PRO A 59 -4.90 24.06 -19.04
N SER A 60 -3.99 24.62 -19.84
CA SER A 60 -4.20 24.78 -21.29
C SER A 60 -4.17 23.45 -22.06
N THR A 61 -3.60 22.41 -21.45
CA THR A 61 -3.53 21.05 -22.02
C THR A 61 -4.78 20.21 -21.79
N VAL A 62 -5.77 20.73 -21.05
CA VAL A 62 -7.01 20.03 -20.72
C VAL A 62 -8.22 20.82 -21.19
N THR A 63 -9.25 20.13 -21.67
CA THR A 63 -10.53 20.75 -22.03
C THR A 63 -11.31 21.09 -20.76
N THR A 64 -11.35 20.16 -19.81
CA THR A 64 -12.00 20.34 -18.51
C THR A 64 -11.23 19.60 -17.41
N ALA A 65 -11.27 20.15 -16.20
CA ALA A 65 -10.83 19.50 -14.98
C ALA A 65 -11.87 19.79 -13.89
N VAL A 66 -12.76 18.84 -13.65
CA VAL A 66 -13.94 19.02 -12.80
C VAL A 66 -13.78 18.20 -11.52
N PRO A 67 -13.72 18.82 -10.34
CA PRO A 67 -13.77 18.08 -9.08
C PRO A 67 -15.17 17.46 -8.91
N ARG A 68 -15.19 16.15 -8.66
CA ARG A 68 -16.39 15.34 -8.40
C ARG A 68 -16.27 14.69 -7.02
N ALA A 69 -17.39 14.22 -6.48
CA ALA A 69 -17.39 13.40 -5.26
C ALA A 69 -16.52 12.14 -5.41
N THR A 70 -16.38 11.62 -6.63
CA THR A 70 -15.62 10.40 -6.94
C THR A 70 -14.15 10.65 -7.28
N GLY A 71 -13.71 11.90 -7.47
CA GLY A 71 -12.34 12.20 -7.91
C GLY A 71 -12.21 13.51 -8.68
N LEU A 72 -11.08 13.69 -9.37
CA LEU A 72 -10.90 14.74 -10.36
C LEU A 72 -11.14 14.14 -11.74
N GLU A 73 -12.20 14.57 -12.40
CA GLU A 73 -12.55 14.17 -13.76
C GLU A 73 -11.89 15.13 -14.76
N ILE A 74 -11.12 14.57 -15.69
CA ILE A 74 -10.34 15.35 -16.65
C ILE A 74 -10.69 14.87 -18.06
N SER A 75 -11.10 15.80 -18.91
CA SER A 75 -11.25 15.56 -20.35
C SER A 75 -10.20 16.36 -21.10
N MET A 76 -9.59 15.72 -22.10
CA MET A 76 -8.58 16.31 -22.96
C MET A 76 -8.66 15.68 -24.35
N TYR A 77 -8.14 16.37 -25.35
CA TYR A 77 -8.16 15.95 -26.75
C TYR A 77 -6.76 16.06 -27.32
N ASP A 78 -6.28 15.01 -27.98
CA ASP A 78 -4.97 14.95 -28.67
C ASP A 78 -3.83 15.68 -27.91
N SER A 79 -3.70 15.37 -26.63
CA SER A 79 -2.82 16.12 -25.72
C SER A 79 -2.35 15.27 -24.55
N THR A 80 -1.38 15.82 -23.82
CA THR A 80 -0.85 15.23 -22.60
C THR A 80 -0.85 16.26 -21.48
N ALA A 81 -1.26 15.83 -20.29
CA ALA A 81 -1.28 16.67 -19.10
C ALA A 81 -0.59 15.97 -17.92
N TRP A 82 0.03 16.75 -17.04
CA TRP A 82 0.50 16.26 -15.75
C TRP A 82 -0.47 16.65 -14.64
N VAL A 83 -0.79 15.70 -13.77
CA VAL A 83 -1.64 15.93 -12.59
C VAL A 83 -0.87 15.53 -11.35
N HIS A 84 -0.81 16.43 -10.36
CA HIS A 84 0.00 16.31 -9.17
C HIS A 84 -0.85 16.08 -7.92
N TYR A 85 -0.38 15.19 -7.07
CA TYR A 85 -0.97 14.84 -5.79
C TYR A 85 0.09 14.91 -4.69
N ALA A 86 -0.15 15.72 -3.66
CA ALA A 86 0.64 15.69 -2.42
C ALA A 86 0.06 14.59 -1.52
N VAL A 87 0.82 13.53 -1.27
CA VAL A 87 0.42 12.38 -0.44
C VAL A 87 0.81 12.63 1.02
N PRO A 88 -0.10 12.45 1.99
CA PRO A 88 0.25 12.57 3.40
C PRO A 88 1.46 11.69 3.71
N THR A 89 2.46 12.32 4.32
CA THR A 89 3.78 11.73 4.49
C THR A 89 4.10 11.64 5.96
N VAL A 90 4.65 10.50 6.37
CA VAL A 90 5.17 10.32 7.72
C VAL A 90 6.55 11.00 7.77
N GLY A 91 6.66 12.12 8.51
CA GLY A 91 7.92 12.85 8.71
C GLY A 91 8.94 12.16 9.64
N ASP A 92 8.78 10.86 9.86
CA ASP A 92 9.62 10.04 10.73
C ASP A 92 10.75 9.40 9.91
N THR A 93 11.99 9.55 10.37
CA THR A 93 13.17 8.96 9.70
C THR A 93 13.24 7.44 9.77
N THR A 94 12.43 6.81 10.62
CA THR A 94 12.36 5.35 10.78
C THR A 94 11.34 4.70 9.85
N GLN A 95 10.52 5.49 9.16
CA GLN A 95 9.48 5.00 8.25
C GLN A 95 9.64 5.61 6.86
N GLY A 96 9.36 4.81 5.83
CA GLY A 96 9.42 5.26 4.45
C GLY A 96 8.39 4.57 3.58
N ALA A 97 8.18 5.11 2.38
CA ALA A 97 7.27 4.47 1.44
C ALA A 97 7.98 3.33 0.71
N LYS A 98 7.31 2.19 0.60
CA LYS A 98 7.75 1.04 -0.22
C LYS A 98 6.94 0.92 -1.51
N LYS A 99 5.65 1.26 -1.46
CA LYS A 99 4.73 1.13 -2.59
C LYS A 99 3.88 2.38 -2.72
N ILE A 100 3.42 2.65 -3.93
CA ILE A 100 2.40 3.65 -4.22
C ILE A 100 1.18 3.01 -4.86
N ARG A 101 0.04 3.67 -4.74
CA ARG A 101 -1.20 3.29 -5.40
C ARG A 101 -1.83 4.48 -6.10
N VAL A 102 -2.46 4.21 -7.22
CA VAL A 102 -3.28 5.17 -7.95
C VAL A 102 -4.61 4.50 -8.24
N ARG A 103 -5.71 5.15 -7.85
CA ARG A 103 -7.07 4.74 -8.18
C ARG A 103 -7.61 5.67 -9.25
N PHE A 104 -8.07 5.11 -10.36
CA PHE A 104 -8.58 5.89 -11.49
C PHE A 104 -9.65 5.13 -12.26
N ASN A 105 -10.34 5.81 -13.15
CA ASN A 105 -11.30 5.28 -14.09
C ASN A 105 -11.09 5.95 -15.45
N ILE A 106 -11.07 5.15 -16.52
CA ILE A 106 -11.03 5.64 -17.90
C ILE A 106 -12.43 5.42 -18.49
N VAL A 107 -13.02 6.51 -18.99
CA VAL A 107 -14.36 6.56 -19.56
C VAL A 107 -14.24 6.98 -21.02
N GLY A 108 -14.97 6.32 -21.91
CA GLY A 108 -15.18 6.80 -23.28
C GLY A 108 -14.32 6.16 -24.39
N GLY A 109 -13.08 5.73 -24.14
CA GLY A 109 -12.22 5.31 -25.26
C GLY A 109 -10.92 4.58 -24.93
N MET A 110 -10.32 3.99 -25.98
CA MET A 110 -9.07 3.21 -25.95
C MET A 110 -7.80 4.08 -25.97
N ASP A 111 -7.92 5.34 -26.38
CA ASP A 111 -6.78 6.23 -26.62
C ASP A 111 -6.37 7.04 -25.39
N SER A 112 -7.30 7.17 -24.43
CA SER A 112 -7.04 7.78 -23.14
C SER A 112 -6.27 6.81 -22.24
N ARG A 113 -5.17 7.28 -21.66
CA ARG A 113 -4.30 6.48 -20.82
C ARG A 113 -3.54 7.29 -19.79
N ILE A 114 -3.10 6.59 -18.75
CA ILE A 114 -2.00 7.03 -17.90
C ILE A 114 -0.73 6.40 -18.45
N SER A 115 0.22 7.24 -18.87
CA SER A 115 1.44 6.84 -19.59
C SER A 115 2.70 6.89 -18.72
N ALA A 116 2.69 7.67 -17.65
CA ALA A 116 3.80 7.71 -16.70
C ALA A 116 3.33 8.06 -15.29
N VAL A 117 4.11 7.62 -14.30
CA VAL A 117 3.98 8.03 -12.90
C VAL A 117 5.33 8.49 -12.39
N LYS A 118 5.39 9.71 -11.85
CA LYS A 118 6.59 10.26 -11.20
C LYS A 118 6.37 10.39 -9.71
N VAL A 119 7.40 10.10 -8.94
CA VAL A 119 7.40 10.17 -7.48
C VAL A 119 8.43 11.18 -7.03
N TYR A 120 8.04 12.09 -6.16
CA TYR A 120 8.85 13.21 -5.70
C TYR A 120 8.99 13.23 -4.17
N ASN A 121 10.11 13.78 -3.69
CA ASN A 121 10.34 14.20 -2.31
C ASN A 121 10.53 15.72 -2.31
N GLY A 122 9.47 16.46 -1.95
CA GLY A 122 9.40 17.89 -2.24
C GLY A 122 9.56 18.12 -3.75
N ASN A 123 10.65 18.77 -4.14
CA ASN A 123 10.96 19.10 -5.54
C ASN A 123 11.91 18.09 -6.21
N GLU A 124 12.43 17.10 -5.46
CA GLU A 124 13.37 16.10 -5.97
C GLU A 124 12.63 14.93 -6.61
N LEU A 125 12.95 14.58 -7.85
CA LEU A 125 12.42 13.39 -8.51
C LEU A 125 13.12 12.13 -7.99
N ILE A 126 12.36 11.25 -7.35
CA ILE A 126 12.86 10.01 -6.74
C ILE A 126 12.75 8.82 -7.69
N ASN A 127 11.64 8.73 -8.43
CA ASN A 127 11.40 7.62 -9.35
C ASN A 127 10.48 8.01 -10.51
N THR A 128 10.64 7.34 -11.64
CA THR A 128 9.76 7.44 -12.80
C THR A 128 9.38 6.04 -13.26
N PHE A 129 8.09 5.81 -13.40
CA PHE A 129 7.52 4.60 -13.98
C PHE A 129 6.93 4.93 -15.34
N THR A 130 7.36 4.20 -16.37
CA THR A 130 6.64 4.16 -17.64
C THR A 130 5.53 3.12 -17.52
N VAL A 131 4.30 3.54 -17.79
CA VAL A 131 3.10 2.70 -17.68
C VAL A 131 2.25 2.84 -18.95
N ASN A 132 1.28 1.97 -19.14
CA ASN A 132 0.32 2.08 -20.24
C ASN A 132 -1.05 1.64 -19.75
N TRP A 133 -1.61 2.40 -18.81
CA TRP A 133 -2.90 2.07 -18.22
C TRP A 133 -4.02 2.73 -19.02
N HIS A 134 -4.77 1.92 -19.77
CA HIS A 134 -5.78 2.36 -20.73
C HIS A 134 -7.09 1.55 -20.65
N THR A 135 -7.15 0.54 -19.77
CA THR A 135 -8.35 -0.28 -19.63
C THR A 135 -9.49 0.57 -19.08
N PRO A 136 -10.71 0.50 -19.64
CA PRO A 136 -11.88 1.21 -19.09
C PRO A 136 -12.31 0.69 -17.71
N GLY A 137 -13.01 1.53 -16.94
CA GLY A 137 -13.55 1.17 -15.63
C GLY A 137 -12.59 1.46 -14.45
N TRP A 138 -13.14 1.38 -13.24
CA TRP A 138 -12.38 1.65 -12.01
C TRP A 138 -11.26 0.64 -11.78
N GLN A 139 -10.04 1.16 -11.61
CA GLN A 139 -8.83 0.39 -11.34
C GLN A 139 -8.09 0.95 -10.15
N THR A 140 -7.27 0.10 -9.53
CA THR A 140 -6.30 0.50 -8.50
C THR A 140 -4.97 -0.17 -8.81
N MET A 141 -4.05 0.61 -9.37
CA MET A 141 -2.72 0.12 -9.72
C MET A 141 -1.76 0.34 -8.56
N THR A 142 -0.90 -0.65 -8.29
CA THR A 142 0.14 -0.57 -7.27
C THR A 142 1.51 -0.61 -7.96
N LEU A 143 2.40 0.31 -7.60
CA LEU A 143 3.78 0.33 -8.08
C LEU A 143 4.74 0.16 -6.90
N ASP A 144 5.79 -0.65 -7.08
CA ASP A 144 6.82 -0.88 -6.07
C ASP A 144 7.99 0.10 -6.28
N LEU A 145 8.41 0.79 -5.23
CA LEU A 145 9.54 1.74 -5.26
C LEU A 145 10.91 1.04 -5.19
N GLY A 146 10.93 -0.29 -5.06
CA GLY A 146 12.13 -1.11 -4.95
C GLY A 146 12.66 -1.10 -3.52
N ALA A 147 13.37 -0.06 -3.10
CA ALA A 147 13.81 0.10 -1.71
C ALA A 147 12.79 0.93 -0.90
N ILE A 148 12.83 0.83 0.43
CA ILE A 148 12.09 1.77 1.29
C ILE A 148 12.72 3.15 1.12
N ARG A 149 11.93 4.13 0.69
CA ARG A 149 12.38 5.51 0.44
C ARG A 149 11.82 6.45 1.49
N LEU A 150 12.66 7.34 2.01
CA LEU A 150 12.24 8.40 2.94
C LEU A 150 11.76 9.62 2.15
N PHE A 151 10.79 10.34 2.70
CA PHE A 151 10.22 11.54 2.09
C PHE A 151 10.18 12.70 3.09
N PRO A 152 11.34 13.16 3.61
CA PRO A 152 11.39 14.19 4.65
C PRO A 152 10.74 15.53 4.24
N TYR A 153 10.63 15.80 2.93
CA TYR A 153 10.06 17.05 2.40
C TYR A 153 8.65 16.86 1.82
N GLY A 154 7.99 15.75 2.15
CA GLY A 154 6.67 15.41 1.64
C GLY A 154 6.73 14.67 0.31
N MET A 155 5.82 13.71 0.16
CA MET A 155 5.73 12.85 -1.01
C MET A 155 4.79 13.44 -2.05
N GLY A 156 5.29 13.60 -3.27
CA GLY A 156 4.48 13.94 -4.44
C GLY A 156 4.30 12.73 -5.36
N ILE A 157 3.10 12.52 -5.88
CA ILE A 157 2.82 11.60 -7.00
C ILE A 157 2.28 12.42 -8.16
N SER A 158 2.92 12.32 -9.31
CA SER A 158 2.46 12.97 -10.55
C SER A 158 2.11 11.94 -11.60
N LEU A 159 0.98 12.13 -12.27
CA LEU A 159 0.46 11.23 -13.29
C LEU A 159 0.53 11.94 -14.64
N GLN A 160 1.12 11.29 -15.63
CA GLN A 160 1.02 11.74 -17.01
C GLN A 160 -0.23 11.12 -17.62
N LEU A 161 -1.15 11.98 -17.99
CA LEU A 161 -2.34 11.64 -18.73
C LEU A 161 -2.06 11.89 -20.20
N SER A 162 -2.63 11.06 -21.06
CA SER A 162 -2.52 11.21 -22.51
C SER A 162 -3.85 10.82 -23.13
N ALA A 163 -4.31 11.59 -24.10
CA ALA A 163 -5.47 11.26 -24.91
C ALA A 163 -5.14 11.44 -26.39
N GLY A 164 -5.69 10.57 -27.23
CA GLY A 164 -5.46 10.58 -28.68
C GLY A 164 -6.45 11.43 -29.46
N PRO A 165 -6.37 11.42 -30.79
CA PRO A 165 -7.22 12.20 -31.68
C PRO A 165 -8.67 11.71 -31.77
N ASP A 166 -8.99 10.53 -31.22
CA ASP A 166 -10.37 10.00 -31.17
C ASP A 166 -11.03 10.18 -29.78
N SER A 167 -10.38 10.89 -28.84
CA SER A 167 -10.79 10.98 -27.43
C SER A 167 -11.81 12.07 -27.12
N LEU A 168 -12.58 12.55 -28.11
CA LEU A 168 -13.46 13.74 -27.97
C LEU A 168 -14.48 13.62 -26.82
N THR A 169 -14.85 12.40 -26.46
CA THR A 169 -15.79 12.10 -25.36
C THR A 169 -15.14 11.43 -24.17
N ASP A 170 -13.82 11.26 -24.19
CA ASP A 170 -13.13 10.54 -23.14
C ASP A 170 -12.95 11.40 -21.90
N SER A 171 -12.94 10.73 -20.75
CA SER A 171 -12.48 11.33 -19.52
C SER A 171 -11.66 10.35 -18.70
N ILE A 172 -10.68 10.88 -18.01
CA ILE A 172 -9.91 10.16 -17.00
C ILE A 172 -10.30 10.74 -15.65
N ILE A 173 -10.88 9.89 -14.80
CA ILE A 173 -11.24 10.26 -13.44
C ILE A 173 -10.17 9.70 -12.51
N ILE A 174 -9.44 10.56 -11.82
CA ILE A 174 -8.51 10.14 -10.78
C ILE A 174 -9.25 10.15 -9.44
N GLY A 175 -9.42 8.98 -8.84
CA GLY A 175 -10.10 8.83 -7.54
C GLY A 175 -9.18 9.06 -6.34
N GLY A 176 -7.87 8.87 -6.51
CA GLY A 176 -6.89 9.22 -5.50
C GLY A 176 -5.51 8.61 -5.76
N ALA A 177 -4.53 9.14 -5.04
CA ALA A 177 -3.16 8.64 -5.03
C ALA A 177 -2.74 8.38 -3.58
N GLY A 178 -1.98 7.32 -3.35
CA GLY A 178 -1.61 6.94 -1.99
C GLY A 178 -0.28 6.22 -1.93
N ALA A 179 0.25 6.12 -0.72
CA ALA A 179 1.53 5.49 -0.45
C ALA A 179 1.46 4.59 0.78
N ASN A 180 2.22 3.51 0.73
CA ASN A 180 2.36 2.56 1.81
C ASN A 180 3.64 2.83 2.58
N PHE A 181 3.48 3.35 3.79
CA PHE A 181 4.59 3.59 4.71
C PHE A 181 4.80 2.36 5.60
N VAL A 182 6.07 1.98 5.70
CA VAL A 182 6.56 0.83 6.47
C VAL A 182 7.80 1.23 7.26
N ALA A 183 8.06 0.51 8.35
CA ALA A 183 9.32 0.63 9.08
C ALA A 183 10.50 0.23 8.17
N LYS A 184 11.59 1.00 8.25
CA LYS A 184 12.83 0.78 7.51
C LYS A 184 13.68 -0.34 8.11
#